data_AF-A0A0S8BVJ0-F1
#
_entry.id   AF-A0A0S8BVJ0-F1
#
_cell.length_a   1.000
_cell.length_b   1.000
_cell.length_c   1.000
_cell.angle_alpha   90.00
_cell.angle_beta   90.00
_cell.angle_gamma   90.00
#
_symmetry.space_group_name_H-M   'P 1'
#
loop_
_entity.id
_entity.type
_entity.pdbx_description
1 polymer ?
#
loop_
_entity_poly.entity_id
_entity_poly.type
_entity_poly.pdbx_seq_one_letter_code
_entity_poly.pdbx_strand_id
1 'polypeptide(L)'
;MTEFPLEGLHAEVPCNRCHLPKMPVARRYRGLKFSSCTDCHRDVHRGEFGSTDCSTCHDEHGFWPTLFSVSQHQRTDFPLEGKHQAVPCSACHGPKRPRHDLRVQTRQCADCHENPHGDQFAREMAEGGCASCHSSSGWDAPKIDHSSWPLTGAHAEASCDSCHRPSPDDRMRGGGATYRGAPRECAGCHTDAHAGQFRLSEPTRECDVCHVTESFDIESFDHGALADYPLEGVHAELECGACHRRERLRDRSKVVRYRLGYRDCADCHANPHARRKGAR
;
A
#
# COMPACT_ATOMS: atom_id res chain seq x y z
N MET A 1 -8.88 60.95 -23.99
CA MET A 1 -9.16 59.62 -23.40
C MET A 1 -8.11 58.68 -23.95
N THR A 2 -7.41 57.94 -23.10
CA THR A 2 -6.46 56.92 -23.57
C THR A 2 -7.26 55.74 -24.11
N GLU A 3 -6.80 55.14 -25.21
CA GLU A 3 -7.43 53.94 -25.78
C GLU A 3 -7.15 52.68 -24.93
N PHE A 4 -6.19 52.75 -24.02
CA PHE A 4 -5.91 51.71 -23.02
C PHE A 4 -6.82 51.88 -21.78
N PRO A 5 -7.56 50.84 -21.37
CA PRO A 5 -8.37 50.86 -20.15
C PRO A 5 -7.46 50.80 -18.91
N LEU A 6 -7.63 51.77 -18.01
CA LEU A 6 -6.89 51.82 -16.74
C LEU A 6 -7.66 51.02 -15.68
N GLU A 7 -7.51 49.71 -15.70
CA GLU A 7 -8.13 48.75 -14.77
C GLU A 7 -7.10 48.20 -13.77
N GLY A 8 -7.58 47.66 -12.65
CA GLY A 8 -6.73 47.14 -11.57
C GLY A 8 -5.67 48.14 -11.10
N LEU A 9 -4.44 47.67 -10.94
CA LEU A 9 -3.31 48.50 -10.51
C LEU A 9 -2.96 49.61 -11.50
N HIS A 10 -3.32 49.50 -12.78
CA HIS A 10 -3.05 50.55 -13.76
C HIS A 10 -3.83 51.84 -13.47
N ALA A 11 -4.97 51.76 -12.78
CA ALA A 11 -5.75 52.92 -12.35
C ALA A 11 -4.99 53.80 -11.33
N GLU A 12 -4.08 53.20 -10.57
CA GLU A 12 -3.32 53.88 -9.50
C GLU A 12 -1.95 54.38 -9.97
N VAL A 13 -1.53 53.99 -11.18
CA VAL A 13 -0.20 54.32 -11.71
C VAL A 13 -0.16 55.79 -12.16
N PRO A 14 0.78 56.60 -11.64
CA PRO A 14 0.92 57.99 -12.08
C PRO A 14 1.23 58.10 -13.57
N CYS A 15 0.68 59.11 -14.24
CA CYS A 15 0.79 59.30 -15.69
C CYS A 15 2.24 59.26 -16.21
N ASN A 16 3.20 59.76 -15.42
CA ASN A 16 4.61 59.83 -15.78
C ASN A 16 5.32 58.47 -15.84
N ARG A 17 4.70 57.39 -15.35
CA ARG A 17 5.22 56.02 -15.42
C ARG A 17 5.06 55.43 -16.83
N CYS A 18 3.98 55.80 -17.52
CA CYS A 18 3.75 55.44 -18.93
C CYS A 18 4.30 56.53 -19.87
N HIS A 19 4.15 57.80 -19.49
CA HIS A 19 4.60 58.96 -20.27
C HIS A 19 6.00 59.43 -19.85
N LEU A 20 6.99 58.55 -19.98
CA LEU A 20 8.34 58.80 -19.46
C LEU A 20 8.95 60.11 -20.04
N PRO A 21 9.52 61.00 -19.18
CA PRO A 21 10.13 62.27 -19.60
C PRO A 21 11.28 62.17 -20.62
N LYS A 22 11.79 60.96 -20.87
CA LYS A 22 12.83 60.70 -21.86
C LYS A 22 12.28 60.35 -23.25
N MET A 23 10.98 60.08 -23.40
CA MET A 23 10.37 59.77 -24.70
C MET A 23 10.16 61.04 -25.55
N PRO A 24 10.30 60.98 -26.89
CA PRO A 24 9.91 62.09 -27.77
C PRO A 24 8.45 62.48 -27.58
N VAL A 25 8.13 63.78 -27.55
CA VAL A 25 6.78 64.32 -27.27
C VAL A 25 5.68 63.66 -28.12
N ALA A 26 5.97 63.44 -29.41
CA ALA A 26 5.03 62.80 -30.33
C ALA A 26 4.67 61.35 -29.93
N ARG A 27 5.65 60.55 -29.49
CA ARG A 27 5.43 59.16 -29.04
C ARG A 27 4.94 59.09 -27.61
N ARG A 28 5.31 60.08 -26.79
CA ARG A 28 4.93 60.15 -25.38
C ARG A 28 3.42 60.16 -25.23
N TYR A 29 2.69 60.97 -26.00
CA TYR A 29 1.24 61.16 -25.77
C TYR A 29 0.32 60.62 -26.87
N ARG A 30 0.82 60.34 -28.09
CA ARG A 30 -0.02 59.90 -29.23
C ARG A 30 0.44 58.60 -29.91
N GLY A 31 1.56 58.01 -29.49
CA GLY A 31 2.15 56.85 -30.17
C GLY A 31 2.73 55.80 -29.23
N LEU A 32 2.18 55.72 -28.02
CA LEU A 32 2.55 54.68 -27.06
C LEU A 32 1.93 53.36 -27.54
N LYS A 33 2.74 52.30 -27.63
CA LYS A 33 2.24 50.94 -27.90
C LYS A 33 1.73 50.34 -26.59
N PHE A 34 0.58 49.68 -26.65
CA PHE A 34 -0.07 49.03 -25.50
C PHE A 34 -0.86 47.78 -25.93
N SER A 35 -0.59 47.27 -27.13
CA SER A 35 -1.28 46.09 -27.68
C SER A 35 -0.90 44.78 -26.98
N SER A 36 0.23 44.77 -26.27
CA SER A 36 0.73 43.62 -25.53
C SER A 36 1.31 44.05 -24.19
N CYS A 37 1.26 43.16 -23.20
CA CYS A 37 1.84 43.42 -21.88
C CYS A 37 3.34 43.76 -21.99
N THR A 38 4.03 43.17 -22.96
CA THR A 38 5.47 43.35 -23.20
C THR A 38 5.85 44.70 -23.81
N ASP A 39 4.89 45.47 -24.31
CA ASP A 39 5.14 46.85 -24.74
C ASP A 39 5.58 47.75 -23.57
N CYS A 40 5.16 47.41 -22.34
CA CYS A 40 5.49 48.14 -21.11
C CYS A 40 6.25 47.29 -20.08
N HIS A 41 5.94 45.99 -19.97
CA HIS A 41 6.51 45.09 -18.96
C HIS A 41 7.61 44.23 -19.55
N ARG A 42 8.74 44.11 -18.84
CA ARG A 42 9.79 43.17 -19.22
C ARG A 42 9.37 41.75 -18.83
N ASP A 43 9.45 40.82 -19.78
CA ASP A 43 9.30 39.40 -19.48
C ASP A 43 10.40 38.92 -18.51
N VAL A 44 9.95 38.55 -17.30
CA VAL A 44 10.83 37.98 -16.27
C VAL A 44 11.07 36.50 -16.48
N HIS A 45 10.26 35.81 -17.28
CA HIS A 45 10.41 34.39 -17.61
C HIS A 45 11.41 34.14 -18.74
N ARG A 46 11.94 35.19 -19.38
CA ARG A 46 13.00 35.09 -20.41
C ARG A 46 12.61 34.15 -21.56
N GLY A 47 11.34 34.16 -21.96
CA GLY A 47 10.82 33.32 -23.03
C GLY A 47 10.56 31.87 -22.63
N GLU A 48 10.62 31.52 -21.33
CA GLU A 48 10.35 30.16 -20.86
C GLU A 48 8.97 29.61 -21.28
N PHE A 49 8.00 30.51 -21.50
CA PHE A 49 6.63 30.17 -21.92
C PHE A 49 6.35 30.46 -23.40
N GLY A 50 7.37 30.74 -24.22
CA GLY A 50 7.20 31.00 -25.64
C GLY A 50 6.21 32.14 -25.92
N SER A 51 5.16 31.86 -26.70
CA SER A 51 4.12 32.83 -27.10
C SER A 51 2.86 32.80 -26.23
N THR A 52 2.89 32.16 -25.05
CA THR A 52 1.76 32.16 -24.12
C THR A 52 1.42 33.58 -23.69
N ASP A 53 0.13 33.92 -23.71
CA ASP A 53 -0.33 35.23 -23.27
C ASP A 53 -0.15 35.40 -21.76
N CYS A 54 0.36 36.56 -21.35
CA CYS A 54 0.60 36.91 -19.96
C CYS A 54 -0.70 36.83 -19.13
N SER A 55 -1.83 37.19 -19.76
CA SER A 55 -3.19 37.15 -19.19
C SER A 55 -3.62 35.76 -18.68
N THR A 56 -2.96 34.69 -19.15
CA THR A 56 -3.25 33.32 -18.71
C THR A 56 -2.85 33.09 -17.25
N CYS A 57 -1.85 33.83 -16.76
CA CYS A 57 -1.23 33.62 -15.45
C CYS A 57 -1.18 34.89 -14.59
N HIS A 58 -1.33 36.06 -15.19
CA HIS A 58 -1.23 37.36 -14.54
C HIS A 58 -2.30 38.28 -15.10
N ASP A 59 -2.80 39.21 -14.29
CA ASP A 59 -3.78 40.19 -14.73
C ASP A 59 -3.37 41.59 -14.26
N GLU A 60 -4.22 42.57 -14.53
CA GLU A 60 -4.06 43.95 -14.10
C GLU A 60 -4.09 44.14 -12.56
N HIS A 61 -4.51 43.13 -11.79
CA HIS A 61 -4.48 43.16 -10.32
C HIS A 61 -3.12 42.79 -9.74
N GLY A 62 -2.23 42.19 -10.55
CA GLY A 62 -0.82 42.03 -10.20
C GLY A 62 -0.13 40.82 -10.84
N PHE A 63 1.20 40.86 -10.83
CA PHE A 63 2.03 39.72 -11.26
C PHE A 63 2.32 38.73 -10.12
N TRP A 64 1.95 39.06 -8.88
CA TRP A 64 2.14 38.19 -7.72
C TRP A 64 0.97 38.32 -6.72
N PRO A 65 0.32 37.21 -6.33
CA PRO A 65 0.55 35.84 -6.78
C PRO A 65 0.13 35.63 -8.26
N THR A 66 0.57 34.53 -8.87
CA THR A 66 0.05 34.13 -10.17
C THR A 66 -1.37 33.57 -10.04
N LEU A 67 -2.19 33.75 -11.08
CA LEU A 67 -3.48 33.10 -11.25
C LEU A 67 -3.35 31.60 -11.58
N PHE A 68 -2.13 31.11 -11.84
CA PHE A 68 -1.89 29.71 -12.17
C PHE A 68 -2.22 28.77 -11.01
N SER A 69 -3.33 28.05 -11.15
CA SER A 69 -3.94 27.20 -10.13
C SER A 69 -3.59 25.72 -10.32
N VAL A 70 -3.89 24.91 -9.30
CA VAL A 70 -3.81 23.44 -9.36
C VAL A 70 -4.64 22.88 -10.52
N SER A 71 -5.78 23.51 -10.85
CA SER A 71 -6.60 23.11 -11.99
C SER A 71 -5.90 23.35 -13.33
N GLN A 72 -5.10 24.41 -13.45
CA GLN A 72 -4.32 24.66 -14.67
C GLN A 72 -3.12 23.72 -14.79
N HIS A 73 -2.57 23.22 -13.67
CA HIS A 73 -1.55 22.18 -13.67
C HIS A 73 -1.99 20.90 -14.42
N GLN A 74 -3.29 20.60 -14.47
CA GLN A 74 -3.83 19.44 -15.21
C GLN A 74 -3.56 19.49 -16.72
N ARG A 75 -3.21 20.67 -17.25
CA ARG A 75 -2.92 20.88 -18.68
C ARG A 75 -1.43 20.79 -19.00
N THR A 76 -0.60 20.49 -18.00
CA THR A 76 0.86 20.39 -18.14
C THR A 76 1.29 18.94 -18.32
N ASP A 77 2.56 18.73 -18.64
CA ASP A 77 3.16 17.39 -18.72
C ASP A 77 3.23 16.66 -17.37
N PHE A 78 2.92 17.34 -16.26
CA PHE A 78 2.83 16.76 -14.93
C PHE A 78 1.52 17.19 -14.25
N PRO A 79 0.40 16.51 -14.57
CA PRO A 79 -0.86 16.72 -13.89
C PRO A 79 -0.72 16.43 -12.38
N LEU A 80 -1.17 17.36 -11.53
CA LEU A 80 -1.15 17.15 -10.09
C LEU A 80 -2.32 16.24 -9.69
N GLU A 81 -2.02 15.00 -9.37
CA GLU A 81 -3.02 13.99 -8.99
C GLU A 81 -2.86 13.54 -7.54
N GLY A 82 -3.97 13.09 -6.94
CA GLY A 82 -3.98 12.56 -5.58
C GLY A 82 -3.31 13.50 -4.58
N LYS A 83 -2.37 12.96 -3.79
CA LYS A 83 -1.66 13.69 -2.75
C LYS A 83 -0.74 14.79 -3.27
N HIS A 84 -0.35 14.77 -4.55
CA HIS A 84 0.51 15.83 -5.13
C HIS A 84 -0.18 17.19 -5.21
N GLN A 85 -1.51 17.25 -5.22
CA GLN A 85 -2.26 18.51 -5.22
C GLN A 85 -2.06 19.33 -3.95
N ALA A 86 -1.71 18.69 -2.83
CA ALA A 86 -1.47 19.34 -1.55
C ALA A 86 0.01 19.69 -1.33
N VAL A 87 0.90 19.33 -2.26
CA VAL A 87 2.33 19.60 -2.15
C VAL A 87 2.58 21.08 -2.46
N PRO A 88 3.30 21.83 -1.61
CA PRO A 88 3.60 23.23 -1.88
C PRO A 88 4.46 23.36 -3.14
N CYS A 89 4.16 24.36 -3.98
CA CYS A 89 4.81 24.55 -5.27
C CYS A 89 6.35 24.59 -5.19
N SER A 90 6.89 25.12 -4.08
CA SER A 90 8.33 25.22 -3.83
C SER A 90 9.03 23.88 -3.64
N ALA A 91 8.31 22.81 -3.32
CA ALA A 91 8.88 21.47 -3.20
C ALA A 91 9.35 20.93 -4.56
N CYS A 92 8.65 21.30 -5.65
CA CYS A 92 9.00 20.89 -7.01
C CYS A 92 9.78 21.98 -7.77
N HIS A 93 9.36 23.24 -7.64
CA HIS A 93 9.94 24.37 -8.39
C HIS A 93 11.13 25.06 -7.67
N GLY A 94 11.57 24.47 -6.56
CA GLY A 94 12.70 24.90 -5.75
C GLY A 94 12.48 26.22 -5.00
N PRO A 95 13.34 26.54 -4.01
CA PRO A 95 13.22 27.77 -3.22
C PRO A 95 13.96 28.97 -3.82
N LYS A 96 14.56 28.84 -5.02
CA LYS A 96 15.43 29.87 -5.58
C LYS A 96 14.67 31.19 -5.73
N ARG A 97 15.21 32.24 -5.11
CA ARG A 97 14.75 33.62 -5.27
C ARG A 97 15.76 34.37 -6.15
N PRO A 98 15.32 35.33 -6.98
CA PRO A 98 13.96 35.88 -7.06
C PRO A 98 13.00 35.10 -7.98
N ARG A 99 13.42 33.97 -8.57
CA ARG A 99 12.60 33.20 -9.53
C ARG A 99 12.67 31.70 -9.24
N HIS A 100 11.50 31.10 -9.10
CA HIS A 100 11.33 29.65 -9.09
C HIS A 100 11.66 29.08 -10.48
N ASP A 101 12.27 27.90 -10.50
CA ASP A 101 12.46 27.16 -11.74
C ASP A 101 11.15 26.42 -12.04
N LEU A 102 10.38 26.97 -12.97
CA LEU A 102 9.09 26.41 -13.33
C LEU A 102 9.22 25.16 -14.23
N ARG A 103 10.44 24.85 -14.71
CA ARG A 103 10.73 23.66 -15.51
C ARG A 103 11.19 22.52 -14.62
N VAL A 104 10.28 21.61 -14.31
CA VAL A 104 10.64 20.35 -13.66
C VAL A 104 11.08 19.36 -14.74
N GLN A 105 12.38 19.05 -14.80
CA GLN A 105 12.94 18.12 -15.79
C GLN A 105 12.60 16.66 -15.47
N THR A 106 12.40 16.37 -14.19
CA THR A 106 12.14 15.05 -13.64
C THR A 106 10.64 14.80 -13.50
N ARG A 107 10.16 13.67 -14.02
CA ARG A 107 8.74 13.33 -14.00
C ARG A 107 8.49 11.89 -13.52
N GLN A 108 9.55 11.14 -13.26
CA GLN A 108 9.43 9.78 -12.78
C GLN A 108 9.32 9.79 -11.25
N CYS A 109 8.58 8.82 -10.70
CA CYS A 109 8.39 8.72 -9.25
C CYS A 109 9.74 8.64 -8.51
N ALA A 110 10.69 7.88 -9.07
CA ALA A 110 12.01 7.66 -8.50
C ALA A 110 12.90 8.91 -8.49
N ASP A 111 12.56 9.95 -9.25
CA ASP A 111 13.32 11.20 -9.25
C ASP A 111 13.09 12.00 -7.95
N CYS A 112 11.95 11.77 -7.28
CA CYS A 112 11.56 12.45 -6.04
C CYS A 112 11.42 11.50 -4.85
N HIS A 113 11.05 10.25 -5.08
CA HIS A 113 10.80 9.24 -4.05
C HIS A 113 11.86 8.15 -4.09
N GLU A 114 12.41 7.82 -2.91
CA GLU A 114 13.33 6.71 -2.77
C GLU A 114 12.59 5.38 -2.94
N ASN A 115 13.26 4.38 -3.54
CA ASN A 115 12.72 3.04 -3.70
C ASN A 115 13.05 2.18 -2.46
N PRO A 116 12.08 1.90 -1.56
CA PRO A 116 12.33 1.10 -0.37
C PRO A 116 12.46 -0.41 -0.66
N HIS A 117 12.21 -0.85 -1.90
CA HIS A 117 12.18 -2.27 -2.27
C HIS A 117 13.52 -2.80 -2.77
N GLY A 118 14.54 -1.95 -2.93
CA GLY A 118 15.82 -2.35 -3.53
C GLY A 118 15.63 -2.97 -4.92
N ASP A 119 16.16 -4.18 -5.12
CA ASP A 119 16.11 -4.94 -6.37
C ASP A 119 14.97 -5.97 -6.45
N GLN A 120 14.13 -6.12 -5.41
CA GLN A 120 13.05 -7.14 -5.36
C GLN A 120 12.04 -7.04 -6.52
N PHE A 121 11.86 -5.84 -7.07
CA PHE A 121 10.95 -5.54 -8.18
C PHE A 121 11.69 -4.94 -9.40
N ALA A 122 12.98 -5.24 -9.59
CA ALA A 122 13.77 -4.64 -10.67
C ALA A 122 13.14 -4.83 -12.07
N ARG A 123 12.51 -5.98 -12.32
CA ARG A 123 11.82 -6.26 -13.59
C ARG A 123 10.55 -5.41 -13.73
N GLU A 124 9.68 -5.43 -12.71
CA GLU A 124 8.43 -4.66 -12.72
C GLU A 124 8.71 -3.15 -12.81
N MET A 125 9.76 -2.68 -12.14
CA MET A 125 10.25 -1.30 -12.23
C MET A 125 10.75 -0.94 -13.63
N ALA A 126 11.36 -1.88 -14.36
CA ALA A 126 11.78 -1.66 -15.74
C ALA A 126 10.62 -1.66 -16.75
N GLU A 127 9.53 -2.37 -16.45
CA GLU A 127 8.36 -2.50 -17.33
C GLU A 127 7.33 -1.37 -17.14
N GLY A 128 7.03 -1.01 -15.89
CA GLY A 128 5.95 -0.07 -15.55
C GLY A 128 6.27 0.92 -14.42
N GLY A 129 7.47 0.84 -13.84
CA GLY A 129 7.90 1.71 -12.74
C GLY A 129 7.00 1.60 -11.51
N CYS A 130 7.06 2.60 -10.62
CA CYS A 130 6.27 2.61 -9.39
C CYS A 130 4.75 2.57 -9.64
N ALA A 131 4.29 3.15 -10.75
CA ALA A 131 2.88 3.31 -11.09
C ALA A 131 2.19 2.00 -11.51
N SER A 132 2.95 0.92 -11.75
CA SER A 132 2.38 -0.41 -12.00
C SER A 132 1.59 -0.92 -10.79
N CYS A 133 2.03 -0.56 -9.58
CA CYS A 133 1.45 -1.01 -8.32
C CYS A 133 0.92 0.15 -7.47
N HIS A 134 1.63 1.27 -7.40
CA HIS A 134 1.23 2.42 -6.58
C HIS A 134 0.44 3.45 -7.37
N SER A 135 -0.16 4.39 -6.66
CA SER A 135 -0.87 5.53 -7.27
C SER A 135 -0.51 6.82 -6.56
N SER A 136 -0.77 7.95 -7.23
CA SER A 136 -0.62 9.29 -6.67
C SER A 136 -1.53 9.54 -5.45
N SER A 137 -2.52 8.68 -5.20
CA SER A 137 -3.37 8.71 -4.00
C SER A 137 -2.68 8.20 -2.74
N GLY A 138 -1.66 7.35 -2.85
CA GLY A 138 -0.96 6.77 -1.71
C GLY A 138 -0.06 5.58 -2.04
N TRP A 139 0.89 5.31 -1.14
CA TRP A 139 1.85 4.20 -1.22
C TRP A 139 1.39 2.95 -0.44
N ASP A 140 0.47 3.14 0.49
CA ASP A 140 0.00 2.18 1.49
C ASP A 140 -1.04 1.17 0.97
N ALA A 141 -1.62 1.43 -0.21
CA ALA A 141 -2.57 0.53 -0.86
C ALA A 141 -2.11 0.19 -2.30
N PRO A 142 -1.03 -0.60 -2.44
CA PRO A 142 -0.58 -1.03 -3.75
C PRO A 142 -1.57 -2.03 -4.38
N LYS A 143 -1.63 -2.02 -5.72
CA LYS A 143 -2.33 -3.01 -6.53
C LYS A 143 -1.53 -4.31 -6.53
N ILE A 144 -1.77 -5.17 -5.55
CA ILE A 144 -1.15 -6.49 -5.42
C ILE A 144 -2.21 -7.57 -5.60
N ASP A 145 -1.91 -8.55 -6.44
CA ASP A 145 -2.78 -9.69 -6.69
C ASP A 145 -2.49 -10.83 -5.69
N HIS A 146 -3.49 -11.17 -4.87
CA HIS A 146 -3.48 -12.31 -3.96
C HIS A 146 -4.29 -13.50 -4.51
N SER A 147 -4.63 -13.53 -5.80
CA SER A 147 -5.41 -14.63 -6.40
C SER A 147 -4.78 -16.02 -6.20
N SER A 148 -3.44 -16.09 -6.17
CA SER A 148 -2.71 -17.35 -5.94
C SER A 148 -2.77 -17.86 -4.49
N TRP A 149 -3.14 -17.00 -3.54
CA TRP A 149 -3.40 -17.35 -2.14
C TRP A 149 -4.40 -16.34 -1.56
N PRO A 150 -5.71 -16.59 -1.76
CA PRO A 150 -6.74 -15.63 -1.36
C PRO A 150 -6.71 -15.36 0.15
N LEU A 151 -6.70 -14.08 0.52
CA LEU A 151 -6.76 -13.67 1.92
C LEU A 151 -8.20 -13.85 2.44
N THR A 152 -8.46 -14.93 3.18
CA THR A 152 -9.76 -15.21 3.81
C THR A 152 -9.67 -15.19 5.34
N GLY A 153 -10.81 -14.99 6.00
CA GLY A 153 -10.89 -14.94 7.45
C GLY A 153 -9.93 -13.91 8.06
N ALA A 154 -9.21 -14.30 9.12
CA ALA A 154 -8.28 -13.43 9.83
C ALA A 154 -7.08 -12.98 8.97
N HIS A 155 -6.76 -13.69 7.87
CA HIS A 155 -5.67 -13.28 6.97
C HIS A 155 -6.02 -12.04 6.15
N ALA A 156 -7.30 -11.73 5.93
CA ALA A 156 -7.73 -10.53 5.20
C ALA A 156 -7.41 -9.23 5.95
N GLU A 157 -7.28 -9.31 7.27
CA GLU A 157 -6.96 -8.18 8.15
C GLU A 157 -5.48 -8.15 8.57
N ALA A 158 -4.70 -9.14 8.14
CA ALA A 158 -3.29 -9.24 8.50
C ALA A 158 -2.47 -8.12 7.85
N SER A 159 -1.49 -7.61 8.58
CA SER A 159 -0.53 -6.65 8.03
C SER A 159 0.36 -7.34 6.98
N CYS A 160 0.78 -6.60 5.96
CA CYS A 160 1.61 -7.13 4.88
C CYS A 160 2.88 -7.83 5.42
N ASP A 161 3.53 -7.23 6.42
CA ASP A 161 4.76 -7.72 7.05
C ASP A 161 4.56 -8.99 7.89
N SER A 162 3.32 -9.33 8.26
CA SER A 162 3.02 -10.57 8.97
C SER A 162 3.34 -11.80 8.11
N CYS A 163 3.07 -11.70 6.80
CA CYS A 163 3.37 -12.73 5.80
C CYS A 163 4.67 -12.44 5.03
N HIS A 164 4.90 -11.18 4.63
CA HIS A 164 6.07 -10.73 3.88
C HIS A 164 7.23 -10.33 4.80
N ARG A 165 7.58 -11.22 5.74
CA ARG A 165 8.68 -10.96 6.68
C ARG A 165 10.01 -10.83 5.92
N PRO A 166 10.87 -9.86 6.28
CA PRO A 166 12.18 -9.75 5.66
C PRO A 166 12.96 -11.06 5.75
N SER A 167 13.59 -11.46 4.66
CA SER A 167 14.54 -12.56 4.60
C SER A 167 15.90 -12.09 5.17
N PRO A 168 16.80 -13.00 5.56
CA PRO A 168 18.16 -12.61 5.94
C PRO A 168 18.87 -11.77 4.87
N ASP A 169 18.67 -12.08 3.59
CA ASP A 169 19.28 -11.36 2.47
C ASP A 169 18.69 -9.95 2.28
N ASP A 170 17.37 -9.80 2.42
CA ASP A 170 16.69 -8.50 2.34
C ASP A 170 17.05 -7.60 3.53
N ARG A 171 17.28 -8.19 4.72
CA ARG A 171 17.79 -7.46 5.89
C ARG A 171 19.21 -6.94 5.67
N MET A 172 20.05 -7.66 4.93
CA MET A 172 21.42 -7.22 4.62
C MET A 172 21.48 -6.10 3.57
N ARG A 173 20.45 -5.95 2.72
CA ARG A 173 20.42 -4.99 1.61
C ARG A 173 19.64 -3.70 1.88
N GLY A 174 19.03 -3.54 3.05
CA GLY A 174 18.33 -2.30 3.40
C GLY A 174 16.96 -2.44 4.06
N GLY A 175 16.58 -3.63 4.55
CA GLY A 175 15.60 -3.76 5.63
C GLY A 175 14.12 -3.86 5.24
N GLY A 176 13.80 -4.04 3.96
CA GLY A 176 12.43 -4.19 3.49
C GLY A 176 11.81 -5.58 3.71
N ALA A 177 10.48 -5.63 3.70
CA ALA A 177 9.69 -6.86 3.62
C ALA A 177 10.10 -7.72 2.42
N THR A 178 9.96 -9.05 2.52
CA THR A 178 10.21 -9.97 1.39
C THR A 178 8.88 -10.29 0.71
N TYR A 179 8.66 -9.69 -0.45
CA TYR A 179 7.38 -9.83 -1.15
C TYR A 179 7.26 -11.13 -1.97
N ARG A 180 8.38 -11.85 -2.17
CA ARG A 180 8.41 -13.10 -2.94
C ARG A 180 8.65 -14.30 -2.04
N GLY A 181 7.98 -15.41 -2.34
CA GLY A 181 8.25 -16.69 -1.65
C GLY A 181 7.72 -16.77 -0.22
N ALA A 182 6.73 -15.95 0.15
CA ALA A 182 5.98 -16.17 1.38
C ALA A 182 5.37 -17.60 1.34
N PRO A 183 5.50 -18.37 2.43
CA PRO A 183 4.94 -19.72 2.49
C PRO A 183 3.42 -19.67 2.34
N ARG A 184 2.85 -20.68 1.67
CA ARG A 184 1.40 -20.75 1.40
C ARG A 184 0.72 -21.81 2.26
N GLU A 185 1.49 -22.73 2.79
CA GLU A 185 1.05 -23.78 3.68
C GLU A 185 0.94 -23.25 5.10
N CYS A 186 -0.11 -23.64 5.84
CA CYS A 186 -0.36 -23.18 7.20
C CYS A 186 0.86 -23.39 8.10
N ALA A 187 1.56 -24.53 7.96
CA ALA A 187 2.73 -24.88 8.75
C ALA A 187 3.96 -23.99 8.49
N GLY A 188 3.98 -23.22 7.39
CA GLY A 188 5.04 -22.25 7.11
C GLY A 188 5.00 -21.02 8.02
N CYS A 189 3.84 -20.73 8.60
CA CYS A 189 3.64 -19.60 9.52
C CYS A 189 3.19 -20.06 10.92
N HIS A 190 2.35 -21.08 11.01
CA HIS A 190 1.74 -21.56 12.24
C HIS A 190 2.45 -22.83 12.72
N THR A 191 2.74 -22.86 14.02
CA THR A 191 3.26 -24.07 14.67
C THR A 191 2.13 -25.08 14.83
N ASP A 192 2.38 -26.33 14.45
CA ASP A 192 1.39 -27.39 14.63
C ASP A 192 1.36 -27.91 16.06
N ALA A 193 0.24 -27.64 16.73
CA ALA A 193 -0.05 -28.12 18.07
C ALA A 193 -0.21 -29.66 18.17
N HIS A 194 -0.41 -30.34 17.04
CA HIS A 194 -0.63 -31.79 16.99
C HIS A 194 0.66 -32.59 16.86
N ALA A 195 1.82 -31.93 16.77
CA ALA A 195 3.13 -32.56 16.62
C ALA A 195 3.17 -33.59 15.47
N GLY A 196 2.48 -33.27 14.38
CA GLY A 196 2.44 -34.07 13.16
C GLY A 196 1.53 -35.29 13.18
N GLN A 197 0.69 -35.46 14.21
CA GLN A 197 -0.26 -36.58 14.27
C GLN A 197 -1.14 -36.71 13.03
N PHE A 198 -1.46 -35.60 12.35
CA PHE A 198 -2.31 -35.60 11.15
C PHE A 198 -1.51 -35.46 9.86
N ARG A 199 -0.52 -34.55 9.82
CA ARG A 199 0.30 -34.30 8.62
C ARG A 199 1.25 -35.46 8.26
N LEU A 200 1.65 -36.27 9.25
CA LEU A 200 2.57 -37.41 9.07
C LEU A 200 1.82 -38.75 9.10
N SER A 201 0.50 -38.73 8.90
CA SER A 201 -0.35 -39.92 8.92
C SER A 201 -0.83 -40.27 7.51
N GLU A 202 -1.30 -41.50 7.31
CA GLU A 202 -1.93 -41.94 6.07
C GLU A 202 -3.43 -42.18 6.29
N PRO A 203 -4.32 -41.52 5.50
CA PRO A 203 -4.02 -40.43 4.58
C PRO A 203 -3.61 -39.15 5.32
N THR A 204 -2.76 -38.34 4.70
CA THR A 204 -2.39 -37.00 5.22
C THR A 204 -3.63 -36.14 5.33
N ARG A 205 -3.77 -35.44 6.47
CA ARG A 205 -4.83 -34.45 6.68
C ARG A 205 -4.19 -33.09 6.91
N GLU A 206 -4.45 -32.16 6.00
CA GLU A 206 -4.03 -30.76 6.11
C GLU A 206 -4.92 -30.00 7.12
N CYS A 207 -4.47 -28.80 7.51
CA CYS A 207 -5.11 -28.03 8.58
C CYS A 207 -6.54 -27.62 8.24
N ASP A 208 -6.81 -27.27 6.98
CA ASP A 208 -8.09 -26.78 6.46
C ASP A 208 -9.20 -27.85 6.44
N VAL A 209 -8.85 -29.13 6.67
CA VAL A 209 -9.82 -30.20 6.87
C VAL A 209 -10.63 -29.99 8.17
N CYS A 210 -10.03 -29.37 9.18
CA CYS A 210 -10.63 -29.20 10.50
C CYS A 210 -10.68 -27.74 10.97
N HIS A 211 -9.73 -26.91 10.55
CA HIS A 211 -9.59 -25.53 10.99
C HIS A 211 -10.05 -24.55 9.91
N VAL A 212 -10.77 -23.51 10.32
CA VAL A 212 -11.20 -22.42 9.43
C VAL A 212 -10.29 -21.20 9.53
N THR A 213 -10.23 -20.37 8.50
CA THR A 213 -9.32 -19.21 8.45
C THR A 213 -9.73 -18.05 9.35
N GLU A 214 -10.98 -18.05 9.81
CA GLU A 214 -11.62 -17.00 10.61
C GLU A 214 -11.10 -17.00 12.05
N SER A 215 -10.99 -18.18 12.67
CA SER A 215 -10.60 -18.34 14.07
C SER A 215 -9.51 -19.38 14.30
N PHE A 216 -9.25 -20.24 13.31
CA PHE A 216 -8.47 -21.47 13.47
C PHE A 216 -9.06 -22.44 14.51
N ASP A 217 -10.32 -22.27 14.90
CA ASP A 217 -11.05 -23.20 15.74
C ASP A 217 -11.72 -24.29 14.90
N ILE A 218 -12.08 -25.39 15.56
CA ILE A 218 -12.91 -26.45 14.97
C ILE A 218 -14.36 -26.15 15.36
N GLU A 219 -15.18 -25.71 14.41
CA GLU A 219 -16.59 -25.39 14.69
C GLU A 219 -17.43 -26.65 14.94
N SER A 220 -17.12 -27.73 14.22
CA SER A 220 -17.75 -29.04 14.42
C SER A 220 -16.81 -30.16 13.99
N PHE A 221 -16.90 -31.31 14.65
CA PHE A 221 -16.11 -32.49 14.32
C PHE A 221 -16.99 -33.73 14.29
N ASP A 222 -17.14 -34.33 13.12
CA ASP A 222 -17.83 -35.61 12.96
C ASP A 222 -16.83 -36.77 13.06
N HIS A 223 -16.89 -37.47 14.18
CA HIS A 223 -16.05 -38.61 14.50
C HIS A 223 -16.28 -39.82 13.55
N GLY A 224 -17.50 -40.03 13.07
CA GLY A 224 -17.81 -41.08 12.10
C GLY A 224 -17.19 -40.76 10.74
N ALA A 225 -17.40 -39.54 10.26
CA ALA A 225 -16.92 -39.11 8.95
C ALA A 225 -15.39 -38.98 8.87
N LEU A 226 -14.76 -38.39 9.90
CA LEU A 226 -13.33 -38.04 9.84
C LEU A 226 -12.42 -39.09 10.47
N ALA A 227 -12.89 -39.78 11.51
CA ALA A 227 -12.08 -40.74 12.27
C ALA A 227 -12.54 -42.20 12.11
N ASP A 228 -13.58 -42.47 11.31
CA ASP A 228 -14.14 -43.81 11.10
C ASP A 228 -14.42 -44.52 12.45
N TYR A 229 -14.98 -43.73 13.38
CA TYR A 229 -15.32 -44.16 14.72
C TYR A 229 -16.51 -43.34 15.23
N PRO A 230 -17.75 -43.65 14.81
CA PRO A 230 -18.93 -42.91 15.24
C PRO A 230 -19.12 -43.04 16.76
N LEU A 231 -19.31 -41.91 17.43
CA LEU A 231 -19.61 -41.89 18.85
C LEU A 231 -21.11 -42.14 19.04
N GLU A 232 -21.46 -43.26 19.65
CA GLU A 232 -22.84 -43.69 19.88
C GLU A 232 -23.14 -43.87 21.37
N GLY A 233 -24.42 -43.70 21.72
CA GLY A 233 -24.89 -43.80 23.10
C GLY A 233 -24.14 -42.85 24.03
N VAL A 234 -23.70 -43.36 25.18
CA VAL A 234 -23.00 -42.56 26.20
C VAL A 234 -21.68 -41.96 25.71
N HIS A 235 -21.06 -42.52 24.66
CA HIS A 235 -19.82 -41.96 24.12
C HIS A 235 -20.06 -40.65 23.36
N ALA A 236 -21.26 -40.43 22.84
CA ALA A 236 -21.63 -39.19 22.15
C ALA A 236 -21.72 -37.99 23.12
N GLU A 237 -21.90 -38.26 24.41
CA GLU A 237 -22.01 -37.24 25.47
C GLU A 237 -20.67 -36.99 26.19
N LEU A 238 -19.60 -37.71 25.83
CA LEU A 238 -18.31 -37.56 26.47
C LEU A 238 -17.57 -36.32 25.96
N GLU A 239 -16.99 -35.57 26.90
CA GLU A 239 -15.99 -34.56 26.61
C GLU A 239 -14.77 -35.17 25.92
N CYS A 240 -14.18 -34.46 24.95
CA CYS A 240 -13.05 -34.94 24.14
C CYS A 240 -11.91 -35.51 25.00
N GLY A 241 -11.64 -34.89 26.15
CA GLY A 241 -10.56 -35.27 27.07
C GLY A 241 -10.75 -36.62 27.78
N ALA A 242 -11.95 -37.21 27.74
CA ALA A 242 -12.19 -38.55 28.27
C ALA A 242 -11.39 -39.60 27.49
N CYS A 243 -11.30 -39.43 26.17
CA CYS A 243 -10.56 -40.29 25.26
C CYS A 243 -9.19 -39.69 24.89
N HIS A 244 -9.16 -38.40 24.56
CA HIS A 244 -7.97 -37.71 24.08
C HIS A 244 -7.16 -37.10 25.22
N ARG A 245 -6.21 -37.89 25.73
CA ARG A 245 -5.40 -37.50 26.89
C ARG A 245 -4.20 -36.64 26.48
N ARG A 246 -3.83 -35.72 27.38
CA ARG A 246 -2.59 -34.95 27.28
C ARG A 246 -1.40 -35.85 27.62
N GLU A 247 -0.39 -35.82 26.77
CA GLU A 247 0.87 -36.51 26.96
C GLU A 247 2.05 -35.56 26.77
N ARG A 248 3.22 -35.99 27.27
CA ARG A 248 4.48 -35.27 27.10
C ARG A 248 5.40 -36.10 26.22
N LEU A 249 5.74 -35.54 25.07
CA LEU A 249 6.66 -36.16 24.12
C LEU A 249 8.11 -36.15 24.65
N ARG A 250 9.01 -36.85 23.97
CA ARG A 250 10.43 -37.00 24.38
C ARG A 250 11.17 -35.67 24.43
N ASP A 251 10.81 -34.74 23.56
CA ASP A 251 11.30 -33.36 23.50
C ASP A 251 10.68 -32.43 24.56
N ARG A 252 9.84 -32.98 25.45
CA ARG A 252 9.05 -32.31 26.50
C ARG A 252 7.86 -31.48 26.00
N SER A 253 7.56 -31.51 24.71
CA SER A 253 6.36 -30.89 24.15
C SER A 253 5.11 -31.53 24.76
N LYS A 254 4.13 -30.71 25.16
CA LYS A 254 2.83 -31.17 25.66
C LYS A 254 1.87 -31.24 24.48
N VAL A 255 1.32 -32.41 24.22
CA VAL A 255 0.38 -32.63 23.11
C VAL A 255 -0.84 -33.39 23.60
N VAL A 256 -1.95 -33.25 22.91
CA VAL A 256 -3.11 -34.13 23.10
C VAL A 256 -2.99 -35.27 22.10
N ARG A 257 -3.11 -36.52 22.55
CA ARG A 257 -3.12 -37.68 21.66
C ARG A 257 -4.51 -37.86 21.05
N TYR A 258 -4.64 -37.47 19.80
CA TYR A 258 -5.86 -37.66 19.01
C TYR A 258 -5.87 -39.00 18.30
N ARG A 259 -4.72 -39.44 17.77
CA ARG A 259 -4.59 -40.77 17.15
C ARG A 259 -4.21 -41.80 18.21
N LEU A 260 -5.23 -42.45 18.77
CA LEU A 260 -5.06 -43.43 19.83
C LEU A 260 -4.38 -44.73 19.35
N GLY A 261 -4.62 -45.12 18.09
CA GLY A 261 -4.05 -46.35 17.50
C GLY A 261 -4.73 -47.64 17.98
N TYR A 262 -5.83 -47.51 18.72
CA TYR A 262 -6.63 -48.59 19.28
C TYR A 262 -8.11 -48.18 19.21
N ARG A 263 -9.02 -49.15 19.03
CA ARG A 263 -10.46 -48.91 18.78
C ARG A 263 -11.36 -49.96 19.44
N ASP A 264 -10.79 -50.95 20.11
CA ASP A 264 -11.55 -52.05 20.68
C ASP A 264 -12.10 -51.66 22.06
N CYS A 265 -13.29 -52.19 22.40
CA CYS A 265 -13.93 -51.92 23.68
C CYS A 265 -13.00 -52.25 24.86
N ALA A 266 -12.16 -53.28 24.71
CA ALA A 266 -11.23 -53.76 25.72
C ALA A 266 -10.06 -52.80 26.00
N ASP A 267 -9.78 -51.86 25.09
CA ASP A 267 -8.70 -50.89 25.27
C ASP A 267 -9.04 -49.85 26.36
N CYS A 268 -10.34 -49.60 26.55
CA CYS A 268 -10.85 -48.60 27.49
C CYS A 268 -11.65 -49.24 28.65
N HIS A 269 -12.26 -50.41 28.42
CA HIS A 269 -13.10 -51.07 29.42
C HIS A 269 -12.48 -52.38 29.90
N ALA A 270 -12.49 -52.57 31.23
CA ALA A 270 -12.21 -53.86 31.82
C ALA A 270 -13.27 -54.88 31.36
N ASN A 271 -12.82 -56.08 30.98
CA ASN A 271 -13.74 -57.15 30.59
C ASN A 271 -14.67 -57.49 31.77
N PRO A 272 -15.99 -57.23 31.65
CA PRO A 272 -16.94 -57.45 32.74
C PRO A 272 -17.13 -58.95 33.05
N HIS A 273 -16.68 -59.84 32.16
CA HIS A 273 -16.73 -61.29 32.31
C HIS A 273 -15.39 -61.91 32.74
N ALA A 274 -14.35 -61.09 33.01
CA ALA A 274 -13.11 -61.58 33.56
C ALA A 274 -13.36 -62.12 34.98
N ARG A 275 -13.45 -63.45 35.13
CA ARG A 275 -13.52 -64.11 36.43
C ARG A 275 -12.32 -63.64 37.27
N ARG A 276 -12.58 -62.98 38.40
CA ARG A 276 -11.58 -62.63 39.41
C ARG A 276 -10.78 -63.90 39.77
N LYS A 277 -9.56 -64.03 39.25
CA LYS A 277 -8.65 -65.10 39.69
C LYS A 277 -8.09 -64.73 41.06
N GLY A 278 -8.54 -65.45 42.09
CA GLY A 278 -7.82 -65.63 43.34
C GLY A 278 -8.14 -64.63 44.45
N ALA A 279 -9.18 -64.95 45.24
CA ALA A 279 -9.10 -64.78 46.69
C ALA A 279 -9.05 -66.20 47.27
N ARG A 280 -7.86 -66.63 47.67
CA ARG A 280 -7.64 -67.71 48.64
C ARG A 280 -7.00 -67.09 49.85
#